data_AF-A0A842N8G0-F1
#
_entry.id   AF-A0A842N8G0-F1
#
_cell.length_a   1.000
_cell.length_b   1.000
_cell.length_c   1.000
_cell.angle_alpha   90.00
_cell.angle_beta   90.00
_cell.angle_gamma   90.00
#
_symmetry.space_group_name_H-M   'P 1'
#
loop_
_entity.id
_entity.type
_entity.pdbx_description
1 polymer ?
#
loop_
_entity_poly.entity_id
_entity_poly.type
_entity_poly.pdbx_seq_one_letter_code
_entity_poly.pdbx_strand_id
1 'polypeptide(L)'
;MAITVAAVLTFSHIVVQLFSQTIPDIFWPFFKDIGAGFILVVACGFALSWFFKARPHNRPKHYSVVSFDIDGREAILPGLRTEFRNHDVAWSFMKQYKEDYPLNNFALVSDLKKDQKKVMFRYI
;
A
#
# COMPACT_ATOMS: atom_id res chain seq x y z
N MET A 1 43.52 -62.51 -7.39
CA MET A 1 43.86 -61.83 -6.12
C MET A 1 44.37 -60.41 -6.38
N ALA A 2 45.52 -60.20 -7.04
CA ALA A 2 46.06 -58.83 -7.25
C ALA A 2 45.16 -57.94 -8.14
N ILE A 3 44.65 -58.48 -9.25
CA ILE A 3 43.81 -57.74 -10.21
C ILE A 3 42.48 -57.32 -9.56
N THR A 4 41.87 -58.19 -8.76
CA THR A 4 40.63 -57.90 -8.05
C THR A 4 40.82 -56.85 -6.95
N VAL A 5 41.94 -56.89 -6.22
CA VAL A 5 42.28 -55.87 -5.22
C VAL A 5 42.52 -54.50 -5.90
N ALA A 6 43.26 -54.48 -7.01
CA ALA A 6 43.49 -53.25 -7.77
C ALA A 6 42.18 -52.65 -8.34
N ALA A 7 41.26 -53.49 -8.83
CA ALA A 7 39.95 -53.06 -9.31
C ALA A 7 39.08 -52.45 -8.20
N VAL A 8 39.08 -53.04 -6.99
CA VAL A 8 38.32 -52.51 -5.85
C VAL A 8 38.90 -51.18 -5.36
N LEU A 9 40.23 -51.05 -5.33
CA LEU A 9 40.89 -49.82 -4.90
C LEU A 9 40.65 -48.66 -5.89
N THR A 10 40.77 -48.92 -7.19
CA THR A 10 40.51 -47.92 -8.23
C THR A 10 39.05 -47.49 -8.27
N PHE A 11 38.12 -48.44 -8.15
CA PHE A 11 36.69 -48.11 -8.04
C PHE A 11 36.39 -47.26 -6.80
N SER A 12 36.94 -47.65 -5.65
CA SER A 12 36.76 -46.89 -4.39
C SER A 12 37.31 -45.46 -4.50
N HIS A 13 38.47 -45.30 -5.14
CA HIS A 13 39.06 -43.98 -5.40
C HIS A 13 38.14 -43.11 -6.28
N ILE A 14 37.57 -43.68 -7.35
CA ILE A 14 36.62 -42.97 -8.23
C ILE A 14 35.37 -42.54 -7.44
N VAL A 15 34.82 -43.42 -6.60
CA VAL A 15 33.65 -43.10 -5.78
C VAL A 15 33.96 -41.96 -4.82
N VAL A 16 35.07 -42.03 -4.08
CA VAL A 16 35.47 -40.97 -3.14
C VAL A 16 35.70 -39.65 -3.86
N GLN A 17 36.40 -39.65 -5.00
CA GLN A 17 36.66 -38.45 -5.78
C GLN A 17 35.37 -37.81 -6.29
N LEU A 18 34.43 -38.62 -6.79
CA LEU A 18 33.17 -38.14 -7.34
C LEU A 18 32.31 -37.47 -6.26
N PHE A 19 32.14 -38.10 -5.09
CA PHE A 19 31.26 -37.59 -4.03
C PHE A 19 31.91 -36.54 -3.12
N SER A 20 33.23 -36.58 -2.94
CA SER A 20 33.94 -35.64 -2.05
C SER A 20 34.35 -34.34 -2.74
N GLN A 21 34.71 -34.41 -4.02
CA GLN A 21 35.24 -33.26 -4.75
C GLN A 21 34.32 -32.87 -5.90
N THR A 22 34.11 -33.76 -6.86
CA THR A 22 33.47 -33.39 -8.13
C THR A 22 32.03 -32.91 -7.96
N ILE A 23 31.22 -33.62 -7.18
CA ILE A 23 29.83 -33.21 -6.92
C ILE A 23 29.80 -31.90 -6.12
N PRO A 24 30.45 -31.78 -4.95
CA PRO A 24 30.45 -30.52 -4.19
C PRO A 24 30.97 -29.31 -4.97
N ASP A 25 32.07 -29.46 -5.73
CA ASP A 25 32.68 -28.35 -6.49
C ASP A 25 31.78 -27.84 -7.62
N ILE A 26 30.96 -28.72 -8.19
CA ILE A 26 29.95 -28.32 -9.19
C ILE A 26 28.76 -27.67 -8.48
N PHE A 27 28.22 -28.28 -7.43
CA PHE A 27 26.98 -27.81 -6.80
C PHE A 27 27.13 -26.53 -5.98
N TRP A 28 28.25 -26.35 -5.27
CA TRP A 28 28.50 -25.19 -4.40
C TRP A 28 28.37 -23.84 -5.12
N PRO A 29 29.01 -23.60 -6.28
CA PRO A 29 28.86 -22.34 -7.01
C PRO A 29 27.43 -22.14 -7.54
N PHE A 30 26.75 -23.19 -8.02
CA PHE A 30 25.36 -23.06 -8.47
C PHE A 30 24.44 -22.57 -7.36
N PHE A 31 24.50 -23.18 -6.17
CA PHE A 31 23.68 -22.74 -5.04
C PHE A 31 24.05 -21.34 -4.55
N LYS A 32 25.34 -21.00 -4.56
CA LYS A 32 25.82 -19.66 -4.19
C LYS A 32 25.27 -18.59 -5.13
N ASP A 33 25.35 -18.82 -6.43
CA ASP A 33 24.97 -17.82 -7.44
C ASP A 33 23.45 -17.71 -7.58
N ILE A 34 22.72 -18.83 -7.51
CA ILE A 34 21.25 -18.84 -7.45
C ILE A 34 20.76 -18.17 -6.17
N GLY A 35 21.40 -18.46 -5.03
CA GLY A 35 21.06 -17.85 -3.74
C GLY A 35 21.23 -16.33 -3.76
N ALA A 36 22.35 -15.84 -4.30
CA ALA A 36 22.59 -14.41 -4.46
C ALA A 36 21.55 -13.75 -5.39
N GLY A 37 21.23 -14.37 -6.52
CA GLY A 37 20.21 -13.89 -7.44
C GLY A 37 18.81 -13.84 -6.80
N PHE A 38 18.43 -14.88 -6.05
CA PHE A 38 17.15 -14.93 -5.36
C PHE A 38 17.01 -13.83 -4.30
N ILE A 39 18.05 -13.64 -3.47
CA ILE A 39 18.06 -12.58 -2.45
C ILE A 39 17.88 -11.21 -3.10
N LEU A 40 18.56 -10.94 -4.23
CA LEU A 40 18.45 -9.67 -4.94
C LEU A 40 17.05 -9.44 -5.51
N VAL A 41 16.44 -10.46 -6.11
CA VAL A 41 15.05 -10.38 -6.63
C VAL A 41 14.06 -10.12 -5.50
N VAL A 42 14.19 -10.82 -4.38
CA VAL A 42 13.31 -10.64 -3.21
C VAL A 42 13.47 -9.24 -2.61
N ALA A 43 14.70 -8.77 -2.43
CA ALA A 43 14.98 -7.43 -1.91
C ALA A 43 14.43 -6.33 -2.81
N CYS A 44 14.62 -6.46 -4.14
CA CYS A 44 14.10 -5.51 -5.12
C CYS A 44 12.57 -5.52 -5.15
N GLY A 45 11.95 -6.71 -5.15
CA GLY A 45 10.49 -6.86 -5.08
C GLY A 45 9.91 -6.25 -3.81
N PHE A 46 10.58 -6.43 -2.67
CA PHE A 46 10.19 -5.82 -1.41
C PHE A 46 10.26 -4.28 -1.47
N ALA A 47 11.37 -3.72 -1.97
CA ALA A 47 11.53 -2.29 -2.12
C ALA A 47 10.47 -1.68 -3.04
N LEU A 48 10.20 -2.32 -4.18
CA LEU A 48 9.15 -1.89 -5.11
C LEU A 48 7.76 -1.98 -4.48
N SER A 49 7.44 -3.09 -3.82
CA SER A 49 6.17 -3.27 -3.10
C SER A 49 5.98 -2.18 -2.04
N TRP A 50 7.03 -1.89 -1.27
CA TRP A 50 7.02 -0.82 -0.29
C TRP A 50 6.81 0.55 -0.93
N PHE A 51 7.48 0.84 -2.04
CA PHE A 51 7.34 2.09 -2.79
C PHE A 51 5.91 2.28 -3.34
N PHE A 52 5.31 1.23 -3.90
CA PHE A 52 3.93 1.28 -4.37
C PHE A 52 2.94 1.41 -3.20
N LYS A 53 3.16 0.74 -2.08
CA LYS A 53 2.35 0.86 -0.86
C LYS A 53 2.45 2.27 -0.26
N ALA A 54 3.62 2.91 -0.36
CA ALA A 54 3.87 4.27 0.09
C ALA A 54 3.22 5.35 -0.79
N ARG A 55 2.56 5.00 -1.91
CA ARG A 55 1.75 5.98 -2.63
C ARG A 55 0.69 6.54 -1.67
N PRO A 56 0.70 7.86 -1.41
CA PRO A 56 -0.27 8.46 -0.52
C PRO A 56 -1.66 8.20 -1.09
N HIS A 57 -2.50 7.55 -0.28
CA HIS A 57 -3.91 7.34 -0.61
C HIS A 57 -4.49 8.70 -0.98
N ASN A 58 -5.09 8.80 -2.17
CA ASN A 58 -5.55 10.05 -2.76
C ASN A 58 -6.71 10.56 -1.89
N ARG A 59 -6.39 11.38 -0.86
CA ARG A 59 -7.36 11.97 0.07
C ARG A 59 -8.43 12.70 -0.75
N PRO A 60 -9.72 12.68 -0.34
CA PRO A 60 -10.76 13.41 -1.06
C PRO A 60 -10.35 14.89 -1.15
N LYS A 61 -10.30 15.39 -2.38
CA LYS A 61 -9.79 16.74 -2.71
C LYS A 61 -10.87 17.82 -2.63
N HIS A 62 -12.11 17.42 -2.34
CA HIS A 62 -13.27 18.28 -2.39
C HIS A 62 -14.19 18.01 -1.20
N TYR A 63 -14.42 19.06 -0.42
CA TYR A 63 -15.34 19.11 0.70
C TYR A 63 -16.38 20.20 0.41
N SER A 64 -17.64 19.91 0.68
CA SER A 64 -18.73 20.85 0.51
C SER A 64 -19.52 21.00 1.81
N VAL A 65 -19.93 22.22 2.12
CA VAL A 65 -20.82 22.53 3.24
C VAL A 65 -22.22 22.74 2.68
N VAL A 66 -23.19 21.96 3.16
CA VAL A 66 -24.59 22.04 2.77
C VAL A 66 -25.41 22.54 3.97
N SER A 67 -26.20 23.57 3.75
CA SER A 67 -27.14 24.10 4.74
C SER A 67 -28.50 23.44 4.64
N PHE A 68 -29.12 23.22 5.79
CA PHE A 68 -30.45 22.66 5.97
C PHE A 68 -31.30 23.61 6.80
N ASP A 69 -32.55 23.78 6.38
CA ASP A 69 -33.55 24.49 7.15
C ASP A 69 -34.00 23.68 8.38
N ILE A 70 -34.80 24.29 9.26
CA ILE A 70 -35.42 23.66 10.44
C ILE A 70 -36.22 22.41 10.04
N ASP A 71 -36.83 22.45 8.85
CA ASP A 71 -37.60 21.33 8.27
C ASP A 71 -36.72 20.20 7.69
N GLY A 72 -35.39 20.32 7.76
CA GLY A 72 -34.45 19.34 7.20
C GLY A 72 -34.35 19.36 5.68
N ARG A 73 -34.88 20.39 5.01
CA ARG A 73 -34.75 20.60 3.56
C ARG A 73 -33.45 21.36 3.26
N GLU A 74 -32.79 21.04 2.13
CA GLU A 74 -31.61 21.78 1.69
C GLU A 74 -32.00 23.25 1.44
N ALA A 75 -31.34 24.15 2.16
CA ALA A 75 -31.53 25.59 2.05
C ALA A 75 -30.32 26.20 1.36
N ILE A 76 -30.52 27.02 0.31
CA ILE A 76 -29.44 27.72 -0.36
C ILE A 76 -29.32 29.11 0.25
N LEU A 77 -28.27 29.34 1.03
CA LEU A 77 -27.96 30.64 1.62
C LEU A 77 -27.06 31.44 0.65
N PRO A 78 -27.57 32.48 -0.02
CA PRO A 78 -26.79 33.25 -0.97
C PRO A 78 -25.66 34.01 -0.27
N GLY A 79 -24.45 33.94 -0.83
CA GLY A 79 -23.27 34.64 -0.33
C GLY A 79 -22.35 33.81 0.57
N LEU A 80 -22.77 32.61 1.00
CA LEU A 80 -21.89 31.70 1.73
C LEU A 80 -21.02 30.88 0.78
N ARG A 81 -19.76 30.70 1.15
CA ARG A 81 -18.85 29.81 0.44
C ARG A 81 -19.11 28.38 0.87
N THR A 82 -19.54 27.54 -0.06
CA THR A 82 -19.89 26.14 0.22
C THR A 82 -18.81 25.16 -0.21
N GLU A 83 -17.86 25.55 -1.06
CA GLU A 83 -16.83 24.64 -1.60
C GLU A 83 -15.42 24.89 -1.03
N PHE A 84 -14.80 23.79 -0.59
CA PHE A 84 -13.50 23.78 0.08
C PHE A 84 -12.61 22.62 -0.38
N ARG A 85 -11.31 22.86 -0.45
CA ARG A 85 -10.32 21.81 -0.77
C ARG A 85 -9.75 21.12 0.46
N ASN A 86 -9.83 21.78 1.62
CA ASN A 86 -9.30 21.29 2.89
C ASN A 86 -10.43 21.07 3.90
N HIS A 87 -10.39 19.93 4.58
CA HIS A 87 -11.35 19.54 5.61
C HIS A 87 -11.40 20.54 6.77
N ASP A 88 -10.23 20.94 7.27
CA ASP A 88 -10.13 21.80 8.47
C ASP A 88 -10.66 23.21 8.21
N VAL A 89 -10.45 23.70 6.99
CA VAL A 89 -10.98 24.99 6.54
C VAL A 89 -12.49 24.90 6.43
N ALA A 90 -13.01 23.87 5.76
CA ALA A 90 -14.44 23.65 5.63
C ALA A 90 -15.15 23.55 7.00
N TRP A 91 -14.52 22.86 7.94
CA TRP A 91 -15.03 22.74 9.32
C TRP A 91 -15.04 24.08 10.06
N SER A 92 -13.99 24.88 9.93
CA SER A 92 -13.93 26.21 10.55
C SER A 92 -15.02 27.14 10.03
N PHE A 93 -15.23 27.18 8.71
CA PHE A 93 -16.32 27.94 8.11
C PHE A 93 -17.70 27.42 8.53
N MET A 94 -17.88 26.11 8.60
CA MET A 94 -19.16 25.54 9.04
C MET A 94 -19.52 25.94 10.48
N LYS A 95 -18.53 25.98 11.39
CA LYS A 95 -18.73 26.51 12.75
C LYS A 95 -19.13 27.98 12.73
N GLN A 96 -18.41 28.79 11.96
CA GLN A 96 -18.73 30.21 11.82
C GLN A 96 -20.16 30.40 11.29
N TYR A 97 -20.56 29.64 10.28
CA TYR A 97 -21.91 29.70 9.73
C TYR A 97 -22.98 29.27 10.74
N LYS A 98 -22.67 28.32 11.63
CA LYS A 98 -23.58 27.93 12.71
C LYS A 98 -23.75 29.04 13.76
N GLU A 99 -22.70 29.79 14.04
CA GLU A 99 -22.76 30.97 14.93
C GLU A 99 -23.57 32.10 14.30
N ASP A 100 -23.34 32.38 13.00
CA ASP A 100 -24.04 33.44 12.26
C ASP A 100 -25.52 33.09 11.98
N TYR A 101 -25.82 31.80 11.76
CA TYR A 101 -27.16 31.30 11.40
C TYR A 101 -27.60 30.17 12.32
N PRO A 102 -28.00 30.46 13.58
CA PRO A 102 -28.34 29.44 14.56
C PRO A 102 -29.57 28.60 14.21
N LEU A 103 -30.46 29.13 13.36
CA LEU A 103 -31.68 28.46 12.91
C LEU A 103 -31.43 27.43 11.80
N ASN A 104 -30.29 27.52 11.11
CA ASN A 104 -29.93 26.57 10.07
C ASN A 104 -29.02 25.48 10.64
N ASN A 105 -29.14 24.28 10.09
CA ASN A 105 -28.21 23.20 10.35
C ASN A 105 -27.22 23.09 9.19
N PHE A 106 -25.98 22.72 9.48
CA PHE A 106 -24.94 22.60 8.47
C PHE A 106 -24.33 21.21 8.48
N ALA A 107 -24.08 20.70 7.28
CA ALA A 107 -23.46 19.41 7.05
C ALA A 107 -22.19 19.54 6.24
N LEU A 108 -21.13 18.88 6.72
CA LEU A 108 -19.91 18.73 5.95
C LEU A 108 -19.98 17.44 5.14
N VAL A 109 -19.88 17.57 3.82
CA VAL A 109 -19.91 16.48 2.84
C VAL A 109 -18.55 16.42 2.15
N SER A 110 -18.10 15.23 1.78
CA SER A 110 -16.98 15.10 0.83
C SER A 110 -17.36 14.18 -0.31
N ASP A 111 -16.87 14.53 -1.51
CA ASP A 111 -17.04 13.71 -2.69
C ASP A 111 -15.98 12.60 -2.66
N LEU A 112 -16.33 11.46 -2.03
CA LEU A 112 -15.55 10.25 -2.23
C LEU A 112 -15.75 9.77 -3.66
N LYS A 113 -14.64 9.50 -4.35
CA LYS A 113 -14.59 9.17 -5.77
C LYS A 113 -15.68 8.18 -6.22
N LYS A 114 -16.28 8.55 -7.35
CA LYS A 114 -16.94 7.72 -8.38
C LYS A 114 -18.28 7.07 -8.08
N ASP A 115 -18.70 6.98 -6.83
CA ASP A 115 -20.08 6.57 -6.52
C ASP A 115 -20.77 7.76 -5.87
N GLN A 116 -21.91 8.18 -6.44
CA GLN A 116 -22.60 9.46 -6.22
C GLN A 116 -23.21 9.61 -4.81
N LYS A 117 -22.56 9.09 -3.77
CA LYS A 117 -23.03 9.12 -2.40
C LYS A 117 -22.22 10.17 -1.64
N LYS A 118 -22.87 11.32 -1.44
CA LYS A 118 -22.45 12.35 -0.48
C LYS A 118 -22.31 11.70 0.90
N VAL A 119 -21.07 11.54 1.39
CA VAL A 119 -20.83 11.03 2.75
C VAL A 119 -20.81 12.22 3.69
N MET A 120 -21.75 12.23 4.64
CA MET A 120 -21.85 13.25 5.68
C MET A 120 -20.81 12.95 6.78
N PHE A 121 -19.85 13.84 6.97
CA PHE A 121 -18.81 13.70 7.99
C PHE A 121 -19.25 14.22 9.35
N ARG A 122 -20.08 15.28 9.37
CA ARG A 122 -20.53 15.93 10.60
C ARG A 122 -21.77 16.79 10.35
N TYR A 123 -22.66 16.83 11.34
CA TYR A 123 -23.90 17.62 11.37
C TYR A 123 -23.91 18.48 12.64
N ILE A 124 -24.07 19.80 12.51
CA ILE A 124 -24.17 20.76 13.62
C ILE A 124 -25.23 21.84 13.37
#